data_AF-A0A5C3PK32-F1
#
_entry.id   AF-A0A5C3PK32-F1
#
_cell.length_a   1.000
_cell.length_b   1.000
_cell.length_c   1.000
_cell.angle_alpha   90.00
_cell.angle_beta   90.00
_cell.angle_gamma   90.00
#
_symmetry.space_group_name_H-M   'P 1'
#
loop_
_entity.id
_entity.type
_entity.pdbx_description
1 polymer ?
#
loop_
_entity_poly.entity_id
_entity_poly.type
_entity_poly.pdbx_seq_one_letter_code
_entity_poly.pdbx_strand_id
1 'polypeptide(L)'
;SLNAYANKPDCFRRAVGVVQTRCGELETNESERVKAALSMTLCEIATAEDHSPPLECAHFQAGVADQRDASPGKCVSALSRSAQYWSSYSGYLREVSQLCFAFHRWNDIADTAREVHKNATVETITMLRWMSDREKRMQASWDESNAVLRV
;
A
#
# COMPACT_ATOMS: atom_id res chain seq x y z
N SER A 1 1.40 -7.01 14.32
CA SER A 1 1.80 -8.09 13.39
C SER A 1 2.31 -7.48 12.09
N LEU A 2 3.15 -8.18 11.31
CA LEU A 2 3.59 -7.73 9.98
C LEU A 2 2.41 -7.40 9.04
N ASN A 3 1.26 -8.08 9.22
CA ASN A 3 0.04 -7.78 8.49
C ASN A 3 -0.52 -6.38 8.79
N ALA A 4 -0.48 -5.93 10.05
CA ALA A 4 -0.93 -4.59 10.42
C ALA A 4 0.02 -3.48 9.94
N TYR A 5 1.32 -3.79 9.83
CA TYR A 5 2.32 -2.85 9.32
C TYR A 5 2.24 -2.71 7.79
N ALA A 6 2.11 -3.82 7.06
CA ALA A 6 1.94 -3.82 5.60
C ALA A 6 0.58 -3.24 5.15
N ASN A 7 -0.45 -3.36 5.99
CA ASN A 7 -1.79 -2.83 5.72
C ASN A 7 -1.99 -1.41 6.28
N LYS A 8 -0.97 -0.78 6.87
CA LYS A 8 -1.08 0.59 7.34
C LYS A 8 -1.18 1.47 6.08
N PRO A 9 -2.29 2.19 5.86
CA PRO A 9 -2.45 2.98 4.65
C PRO A 9 -1.49 4.17 4.71
N ASP A 10 -0.36 4.03 4.03
CA ASP A 10 0.57 5.13 3.85
C ASP A 10 -0.13 6.25 3.06
N CYS A 11 -0.01 7.48 3.55
CA CYS A 11 -0.61 8.65 2.92
C CYS A 11 -0.19 8.73 1.45
N PHE A 12 1.10 8.49 1.17
CA PHE A 12 1.64 8.51 -0.19
C PHE A 12 1.05 7.41 -1.08
N ARG A 13 0.88 6.19 -0.54
CA ARG A 13 0.21 5.09 -1.27
C ARG A 13 -1.22 5.46 -1.65
N ARG A 14 -1.94 6.14 -0.75
CA ARG A 14 -3.31 6.65 -1.04
C ARG A 14 -3.29 7.80 -2.03
N ALA A 15 -2.37 8.75 -1.90
CA ALA A 15 -2.22 9.88 -2.82
C ALA A 15 -1.96 9.42 -4.26
N VAL A 16 -1.15 8.38 -4.45
CA VAL A 16 -0.93 7.76 -5.77
C VAL A 16 -2.17 7.00 -6.25
N GLY A 17 -2.88 6.31 -5.34
CA GLY A 17 -4.13 5.63 -5.66
C GLY A 17 -5.30 6.55 -6.06
N VAL A 18 -5.17 7.86 -5.86
CA VAL A 18 -6.15 8.86 -6.36
C VAL A 18 -6.08 9.00 -7.88
N VAL A 19 -4.93 8.73 -8.49
CA VAL A 19 -4.77 8.78 -9.95
C VAL A 19 -5.65 7.70 -10.58
N GLN A 20 -6.70 8.11 -11.27
CA GLN A 20 -7.65 7.19 -11.90
C GLN A 20 -7.13 6.59 -13.22
N THR A 21 -6.12 7.22 -13.82
CA THR A 21 -5.51 6.85 -15.11
C THR A 21 -4.25 6.01 -14.94
N ARG A 22 -3.81 5.34 -16.03
CA ARG A 22 -2.53 4.62 -16.03
C ARG A 22 -1.38 5.61 -15.80
N CYS A 23 -0.33 5.23 -15.05
CA CYS A 23 0.79 6.14 -14.72
C CYS A 23 1.43 6.86 -15.92
N GLY A 24 1.38 6.29 -17.13
CA GLY A 24 1.89 6.93 -18.35
C GLY A 24 1.00 8.05 -18.90
N GLU A 25 -0.28 8.10 -18.54
CA GLU A 25 -1.25 9.12 -18.97
C GLU A 25 -1.22 10.36 -18.08
N LEU A 26 -0.51 10.33 -16.94
CA LEU A 26 -0.29 11.50 -16.09
C LEU A 26 0.50 12.61 -16.79
N GLU A 27 1.39 12.26 -17.72
CA GLU A 27 2.14 13.24 -18.50
C GLU A 27 1.23 14.08 -19.39
N THR A 28 0.15 13.49 -19.89
CA THR A 28 -0.82 14.12 -20.79
C THR A 28 -2.03 14.70 -20.05
N ASN A 29 -2.35 14.20 -18.85
CA ASN A 29 -3.44 14.69 -18.03
C ASN A 29 -2.93 15.61 -16.92
N GLU A 30 -2.83 16.90 -17.24
CA GLU A 30 -2.36 17.93 -16.30
C GLU A 30 -3.23 18.01 -15.03
N SER A 31 -4.54 17.83 -15.14
CA SER A 31 -5.45 17.94 -13.99
C SER A 31 -5.16 16.86 -12.95
N GLU A 32 -5.05 15.60 -13.38
CA GLU A 32 -4.73 14.48 -12.49
C GLU A 32 -3.30 14.60 -11.94
N ARG A 33 -2.35 15.08 -12.76
CA ARG A 33 -0.97 15.35 -12.33
C ARG A 33 -0.92 16.38 -11.20
N VAL A 34 -1.65 17.48 -11.33
CA VAL A 34 -1.73 18.52 -10.30
C VAL A 34 -2.38 17.96 -9.03
N LYS A 35 -3.50 17.24 -9.13
CA LYS A 35 -4.20 16.66 -7.98
C LYS A 35 -3.35 15.64 -7.21
N ALA A 36 -2.63 14.79 -7.94
CA ALA A 36 -1.72 13.81 -7.36
C ALA A 36 -0.53 14.50 -6.66
N ALA A 37 0.08 15.50 -7.31
CA ALA A 37 1.16 16.28 -6.71
C ALA A 37 0.71 17.03 -5.44
N LEU A 38 -0.50 17.61 -5.45
CA LEU A 38 -1.10 18.22 -4.27
C LEU A 38 -1.28 17.18 -3.15
N SER A 39 -1.86 16.04 -3.46
CA SER A 39 -2.08 14.97 -2.47
C SER A 39 -0.77 14.49 -1.84
N MET A 40 0.29 14.31 -2.64
CA MET A 40 1.62 13.91 -2.14
C MET A 40 2.27 15.01 -1.28
N THR A 41 2.13 16.27 -1.70
CA THR A 41 2.62 17.42 -0.91
C THR A 41 1.96 17.48 0.45
N LEU A 42 0.65 17.25 0.52
CA LEU A 42 -0.09 17.26 1.78
C LEU A 42 0.31 16.09 2.68
N CYS A 43 0.64 14.94 2.10
CA CYS A 43 1.22 13.83 2.86
C CYS A 43 2.56 14.22 3.47
N GLU A 44 3.42 14.91 2.73
CA GLU A 44 4.70 15.39 3.26
C GLU A 44 4.51 16.42 4.38
N ILE A 45 3.66 17.42 4.18
CA ILE A 45 3.36 18.44 5.19
C ILE A 45 2.86 17.78 6.48
N ALA A 46 1.98 16.79 6.37
CA ALA A 46 1.43 16.07 7.52
C ALA A 46 2.46 15.22 8.28
N THR A 47 3.67 14.99 7.74
CA THR A 47 4.75 14.32 8.49
C THR A 47 5.45 15.25 9.48
N ALA A 48 5.33 16.57 9.31
CA ALA A 48 5.85 17.55 10.25
C ALA A 48 4.80 17.82 11.35
N GLU A 49 5.11 17.46 12.60
CA GLU A 49 4.17 17.57 13.74
C GLU A 49 3.60 19.00 13.96
N ASP A 50 4.36 20.05 13.61
CA ASP A 50 3.98 21.44 13.86
C ASP A 50 3.34 22.18 12.68
N HIS A 51 3.11 21.52 11.53
CA HIS A 51 2.64 22.20 10.31
C HIS A 51 1.32 21.63 9.80
N SER A 52 0.26 22.43 9.88
CA SER A 52 -1.02 22.11 9.25
C SER A 52 -1.05 22.62 7.80
N PRO A 53 -1.54 21.82 6.84
CA PRO A 53 -1.71 22.29 5.47
C PRO A 53 -2.75 23.42 5.35
N PRO A 54 -2.68 24.26 4.30
CA PRO A 54 -3.67 25.31 4.06
C PRO A 54 -5.09 24.74 3.95
N LEU A 55 -6.08 25.47 4.46
CA LEU A 55 -7.49 25.05 4.45
C LEU A 55 -8.03 24.90 3.01
N GLU A 56 -7.51 25.70 2.09
CA GLU A 56 -7.82 25.64 0.66
C GLU A 56 -7.44 24.29 0.04
N CYS A 57 -6.59 23.51 0.71
CA CYS A 57 -6.10 22.21 0.26
C CYS A 57 -6.83 21.02 0.90
N ALA A 58 -7.82 21.23 1.76
CA ALA A 58 -8.50 20.16 2.50
C ALA A 58 -9.08 19.06 1.59
N HIS A 59 -9.60 19.44 0.42
CA HIS A 59 -10.15 18.49 -0.56
C HIS A 59 -9.12 17.54 -1.16
N PHE A 60 -7.83 17.89 -1.15
CA PHE A 60 -6.77 17.08 -1.75
C PHE A 60 -6.08 16.16 -0.72
N GLN A 61 -6.53 16.12 0.53
CA GLN A 61 -5.96 15.21 1.52
C GLN A 61 -6.22 13.75 1.14
N ALA A 62 -5.21 12.89 1.35
CA ALA A 62 -5.28 11.49 1.00
C ALA A 62 -6.36 10.75 1.80
N GLY A 63 -7.38 10.22 1.11
CA GLY A 63 -8.54 9.55 1.71
C GLY A 63 -9.85 10.32 1.64
N VAL A 64 -9.85 11.56 1.12
CA VAL A 64 -11.08 12.28 0.77
C VAL A 64 -11.57 11.75 -0.59
N ALA A 65 -12.77 11.15 -0.61
CA ALA A 65 -13.30 10.42 -1.77
C ALA A 65 -13.71 11.30 -2.96
N ASP A 66 -13.83 12.62 -2.75
CA ASP A 66 -14.35 13.55 -3.76
C ASP A 66 -13.36 14.68 -4.07
N GLN A 67 -12.39 14.37 -4.93
CA GLN A 67 -11.44 15.34 -5.49
C GLN A 67 -11.82 15.75 -6.93
N ARG A 68 -12.97 15.30 -7.45
CA ARG A 68 -13.28 15.43 -8.88
C ARG A 68 -13.68 16.85 -9.25
N ASP A 69 -14.43 17.51 -8.37
CA ASP A 69 -14.98 18.86 -8.61
C ASP A 69 -14.20 20.00 -7.92
N ALA A 70 -13.15 19.67 -7.16
CA ALA A 70 -12.34 20.67 -6.48
C ALA A 70 -11.37 21.36 -7.45
N SER A 71 -11.43 22.69 -7.53
CA SER A 71 -10.48 23.49 -8.30
C SER A 71 -9.11 23.52 -7.59
N PRO A 72 -8.03 22.97 -8.19
CA PRO A 72 -6.72 22.91 -7.55
C PRO A 72 -6.05 24.29 -7.43
N GLY A 73 -6.45 25.26 -8.25
CA GLY A 73 -5.79 26.57 -8.34
C GLY A 73 -5.75 27.34 -7.01
N LYS A 74 -6.80 27.25 -6.19
CA LYS A 74 -6.83 27.90 -4.87
C LYS A 74 -5.80 27.29 -3.91
N CYS A 75 -5.71 25.95 -3.88
CA CYS A 75 -4.72 25.25 -3.08
C CYS A 75 -3.29 25.55 -3.57
N VAL A 76 -3.05 25.51 -4.89
CA VAL A 76 -1.73 25.83 -5.47
C VAL A 76 -1.31 27.27 -5.11
N SER A 77 -2.23 28.23 -5.21
CA SER A 77 -1.97 29.62 -4.81
C SER A 77 -1.71 29.78 -3.31
N ALA A 78 -2.31 28.93 -2.47
CA ALA A 78 -2.01 28.91 -1.04
C ALA A 78 -0.61 28.33 -0.76
N LEU A 79 -0.24 27.23 -1.42
CA LEU A 79 1.09 26.62 -1.29
C LEU A 79 2.20 27.56 -1.76
N SER A 80 1.97 28.38 -2.80
CA SER A 80 2.95 29.34 -3.29
C SER A 80 3.29 30.46 -2.30
N ARG A 81 2.52 30.63 -1.21
CA ARG A 81 2.81 31.59 -0.14
C ARG A 81 3.95 31.13 0.78
N SER A 82 4.33 29.85 0.73
CA SER A 82 5.44 29.28 1.47
C SER A 82 6.47 28.69 0.50
N ALA A 83 7.71 29.16 0.57
CA ALA A 83 8.80 28.65 -0.27
C ALA A 83 9.04 27.14 -0.04
N GLN A 84 8.87 26.67 1.20
CA GLN A 84 9.00 25.26 1.54
C GLN A 84 7.90 24.43 0.86
N TYR A 85 6.64 24.82 0.99
CA TYR A 85 5.52 24.10 0.39
C TYR A 85 5.55 24.14 -1.13
N TRP A 86 5.96 25.27 -1.70
CA TRP A 86 6.17 25.40 -3.14
C TRP A 86 7.27 24.46 -3.67
N SER A 87 8.36 24.30 -2.91
CA SER A 87 9.44 23.38 -3.25
C SER A 87 8.94 21.94 -3.29
N SER A 88 8.23 21.48 -2.24
CA SER A 88 7.65 20.14 -2.20
C SER A 88 6.65 19.92 -3.34
N TYR A 89 5.71 20.85 -3.54
CA TYR A 89 4.73 20.78 -4.62
C TYR A 89 5.36 20.70 -6.01
N SER A 90 6.28 21.62 -6.32
CA SER A 90 6.93 21.65 -7.63
C SER A 90 7.85 20.44 -7.87
N GLY A 91 8.39 19.85 -6.80
CA GLY A 91 9.09 18.56 -6.85
C GLY A 91 8.14 17.44 -7.27
N TYR A 92 7.06 17.21 -6.51
CA TYR A 92 6.09 16.17 -6.85
C TYR A 92 5.44 16.39 -8.22
N LEU A 93 5.14 17.62 -8.62
CA LEU A 93 4.56 17.88 -9.94
C LEU A 93 5.46 17.39 -11.09
N ARG A 94 6.78 17.45 -10.93
CA ARG A 94 7.76 16.95 -11.91
C ARG A 94 7.94 15.44 -11.85
N GLU A 95 7.82 14.85 -10.65
CA GLU A 95 8.21 13.46 -10.40
C GLU A 95 7.02 12.49 -10.28
N VAL A 96 5.79 12.99 -10.15
CA VAL A 96 4.61 12.17 -9.80
C VAL A 96 4.36 11.02 -10.78
N SER A 97 4.64 11.18 -12.07
CA SER A 97 4.53 10.10 -13.04
C SER A 97 5.51 8.96 -12.73
N GLN A 98 6.77 9.29 -12.42
CA GLN A 98 7.80 8.30 -12.07
C GLN A 98 7.49 7.64 -10.71
N LEU A 99 7.05 8.44 -9.75
CA LEU A 99 6.62 7.95 -8.43
C LEU A 99 5.41 7.01 -8.58
N CYS A 100 4.44 7.33 -9.42
CA CYS A 100 3.30 6.47 -9.73
C CYS A 100 3.76 5.07 -10.17
N PHE A 101 4.69 4.98 -11.13
CA PHE A 101 5.24 3.69 -11.58
C PHE A 101 5.95 2.93 -10.46
N ALA A 102 6.74 3.62 -9.62
CA ALA A 102 7.44 3.01 -8.50
C ALA A 102 6.46 2.44 -7.46
N PHE A 103 5.43 3.20 -7.08
CA PHE A 103 4.41 2.77 -6.13
C PHE A 103 3.54 1.65 -6.67
N HIS A 104 3.15 1.69 -7.95
CA HIS A 104 2.43 0.58 -8.59
C HIS A 104 3.23 -0.71 -8.54
N ARG A 105 4.49 -0.67 -8.99
CA ARG A 105 5.39 -1.83 -8.97
C ARG A 105 5.57 -2.37 -7.55
N TRP A 106 5.73 -1.49 -6.57
CA TRP A 106 5.89 -1.89 -5.17
C TRP A 106 4.67 -2.65 -4.66
N ASN A 107 3.46 -2.14 -4.95
CA ASN A 107 2.21 -2.78 -4.55
C ASN A 107 2.05 -4.14 -5.23
N ASP A 108 2.20 -4.20 -6.55
CA ASP A 108 2.02 -5.44 -7.31
C ASP A 108 3.01 -6.52 -6.88
N ILE A 109 4.30 -6.18 -6.72
CA ILE A 109 5.33 -7.13 -6.30
C ILE A 109 5.12 -7.57 -4.85
N ALA A 110 4.86 -6.63 -3.93
CA ALA A 110 4.70 -6.95 -2.52
C ALA A 110 3.45 -7.82 -2.28
N ASP A 111 2.34 -7.50 -2.94
CA ASP A 111 1.08 -8.24 -2.80
C ASP A 111 1.23 -9.64 -3.44
N THR A 112 1.84 -9.75 -4.61
CA THR A 112 2.12 -11.04 -5.28
C THR A 112 3.04 -11.93 -4.43
N ALA A 113 4.16 -11.39 -3.95
CA ALA A 113 5.11 -12.16 -3.14
C ALA A 113 4.45 -12.68 -1.86
N ARG A 114 3.60 -11.87 -1.23
CA ARG A 114 2.86 -12.25 -0.03
C ARG A 114 1.84 -13.34 -0.30
N GLU A 115 1.12 -13.27 -1.42
CA GLU A 115 0.19 -14.32 -1.82
C GLU A 115 0.91 -15.64 -2.06
N VAL A 116 2.02 -15.63 -2.80
CA VAL A 116 2.84 -16.82 -3.05
C VAL A 116 3.34 -17.44 -1.73
N HIS A 117 3.86 -16.62 -0.82
CA HIS A 117 4.29 -17.12 0.50
C HIS A 117 3.14 -17.69 1.33
N LYS A 118 1.97 -17.06 1.30
CA LYS A 118 0.78 -17.58 1.98
C LYS A 118 0.36 -18.92 1.39
N ASN A 119 0.38 -19.08 0.07
CA ASN A 119 0.00 -20.33 -0.58
C ASN A 119 1.01 -21.45 -0.26
N ALA A 120 2.31 -21.17 -0.38
CA ALA A 120 3.36 -22.14 -0.04
C ALA A 120 3.32 -22.59 1.43
N THR A 121 3.02 -21.66 2.36
CA THR A 121 2.92 -22.00 3.79
C THR A 121 1.68 -22.85 4.09
N VAL A 122 0.55 -22.60 3.43
CA VAL A 122 -0.65 -23.43 3.56
C VAL A 122 -0.40 -24.85 3.10
N GLU A 123 0.23 -25.04 1.93
CA GLU A 123 0.58 -26.37 1.42
C GLU A 123 1.53 -27.12 2.38
N THR A 124 2.55 -26.42 2.89
CA THR A 124 3.50 -26.99 3.86
C THR A 124 2.81 -27.43 5.15
N ILE A 125 1.91 -26.61 5.70
CA ILE A 125 1.11 -26.96 6.89
C ILE A 125 0.24 -28.20 6.61
N THR A 126 -0.34 -28.27 5.42
CA THR A 126 -1.21 -29.39 5.03
C THR A 126 -0.43 -30.70 4.95
N MET A 127 0.77 -30.65 4.36
CA MET A 127 1.68 -31.80 4.30
C MET A 127 2.15 -32.24 5.69
N LEU A 128 2.55 -31.31 6.56
CA LEU A 128 2.98 -31.63 7.93
C LEU A 128 1.87 -32.29 8.74
N ARG A 129 0.62 -31.81 8.61
CA ARG A 129 -0.54 -32.43 9.25
C ARG A 129 -0.76 -33.87 8.76
N TRP A 130 -0.69 -34.08 7.44
CA TRP A 130 -0.83 -35.41 6.86
C TRP A 130 0.26 -36.39 7.35
N MET A 131 1.52 -35.93 7.42
CA MET A 131 2.62 -36.74 7.94
C MET A 131 2.42 -37.11 9.40
N SER A 132 2.01 -36.16 10.24
CA SER A 132 1.71 -36.41 11.66
C SER A 132 0.59 -37.42 11.84
N ASP A 133 -0.50 -37.32 11.07
CA ASP A 133 -1.60 -38.28 11.13
C ASP A 133 -1.18 -39.68 10.63
N ARG A 134 -0.31 -39.74 9.61
CA ARG A 134 0.25 -41.02 9.16
C ARG A 134 1.10 -41.68 10.24
N GLU A 135 1.93 -40.91 10.93
CA GLU A 135 2.78 -41.39 12.01
C GLU A 135 1.95 -41.93 13.18
N LYS A 136 0.92 -41.19 13.61
CA LYS A 136 -0.03 -41.66 14.64
C LYS A 136 -0.71 -42.98 14.27
N ARG A 137 -1.14 -43.14 13.00
CA ARG A 137 -1.76 -44.38 12.51
C ARG A 137 -0.78 -45.56 12.52
N MET A 138 0.47 -45.33 12.10
CA MET A 138 1.50 -46.38 12.15
C MET A 138 1.83 -46.78 13.59
N GLN A 139 1.94 -45.80 14.50
CA GLN A 139 2.21 -46.08 15.91
C GLN A 139 1.08 -46.90 16.53
N ALA A 140 -0.18 -46.53 16.30
CA ALA A 140 -1.33 -47.28 16.81
C ALA A 140 -1.35 -48.73 16.29
N SER A 141 -1.05 -48.94 15.00
CA SER A 141 -0.96 -50.29 14.41
C SER A 141 0.20 -51.11 14.99
N TRP A 142 1.33 -50.46 15.26
CA TRP A 142 2.48 -51.10 15.90
C TRP A 142 2.19 -51.49 17.35
N ASP A 143 1.57 -50.60 18.12
CA ASP A 143 1.13 -50.85 19.51
C ASP A 143 0.11 -52.01 19.58
N GLU A 144 -0.86 -52.03 18.66
CA GLU A 144 -1.84 -53.11 18.53
C GLU A 144 -1.18 -54.46 18.21
N SER A 145 -0.25 -54.47 17.25
CA SER A 145 0.50 -55.68 16.89
C SER A 145 1.33 -56.22 18.06
N ASN A 146 1.99 -55.33 18.81
CA ASN A 146 2.75 -55.72 20.00
C ASN A 146 1.87 -56.23 21.15
N ALA A 147 0.64 -55.73 21.29
CA ALA A 147 -0.30 -56.23 22.28
C ALA A 147 -0.73 -57.67 21.98
N VAL A 148 -0.94 -58.01 20.70
CA VAL A 148 -1.27 -59.38 20.27
C VAL A 148 -0.10 -60.35 20.51
N LEU A 149 1.14 -59.90 20.29
CA LEU A 149 2.34 -60.71 20.46
C LEU A 149 2.78 -60.92 21.93
N ARG A 150 2.16 -60.23 22.90
CA ARG A 150 2.46 -60.34 24.34
C ARG A 150 1.53 -61.30 25.11
N VAL A 151 0.67 -62.04 24.41
CA VAL A 151 -0.13 -63.16 24.93
C VAL A 151 0.61 -64.47 24.71
#